data_AF-A0A8J3VWX7-F1
#
_entry.id   AF-A0A8J3VWX7-F1
#
_cell.length_a   1.000
_cell.length_b   1.000
_cell.length_c   1.000
_cell.angle_alpha   90.00
_cell.angle_beta   90.00
_cell.angle_gamma   90.00
#
_symmetry.space_group_name_H-M   'P 1'
#
loop_
_entity.id
_entity.type
_entity.pdbx_description
1 polymer ?
#
loop_
_entity_poly.entity_id
_entity_poly.type
_entity_poly.pdbx_seq_one_letter_code
_entity_poly.pdbx_strand_id
1 'polypeptide(L)'
;MPLVIGEDAREKLAHQLQELDVRELVDVLRRVLPAYTETANGLRNVLVLAQATVWDTDTPDGTQDTSTDLSTVVWPDAGYYGDHLGPDQGLWEEGSCRSCDLAVVSNAKRAHCPVCGTACYLT
;
A
#
# COMPACT_ATOMS: atom_id res chain seq x y z
N MET A 1 -8.59 -26.54 0.87
CA MET A 1 -7.33 -27.00 1.51
C MET A 1 -6.30 -25.91 1.26
N PRO A 2 -5.69 -25.28 2.28
CA PRO A 2 -4.68 -24.26 2.06
C PRO A 2 -3.48 -24.88 1.34
N LEU A 3 -2.93 -24.15 0.36
CA LEU A 3 -1.73 -24.58 -0.35
C LEU A 3 -0.54 -24.38 0.59
N VAL A 4 0.03 -25.46 1.09
CA VAL A 4 1.21 -25.42 1.96
C VAL A 4 2.44 -25.43 1.06
N ILE A 5 3.00 -24.24 0.82
CA ILE A 5 4.29 -24.08 0.15
C ILE A 5 5.42 -24.43 1.13
N GLY A 6 6.41 -25.20 0.67
CA GLY A 6 7.64 -25.49 1.41
C GLY A 6 8.51 -24.24 1.63
N GLU A 7 9.48 -24.32 2.53
CA GLU A 7 10.32 -23.17 2.90
C GLU A 7 11.13 -22.60 1.72
N ASP A 8 11.79 -23.47 0.95
CA ASP A 8 12.54 -23.05 -0.24
C ASP A 8 11.65 -22.35 -1.28
N ALA A 9 10.40 -22.80 -1.41
CA ALA A 9 9.44 -22.18 -2.33
C ALA A 9 8.99 -20.80 -1.83
N ARG A 10 8.85 -20.61 -0.51
CA ARG A 10 8.56 -19.31 0.10
C ARG A 10 9.73 -18.34 -0.09
N GLU A 11 10.95 -18.80 0.13
CA GLU A 11 12.16 -17.98 -0.03
C GLU A 11 12.36 -17.56 -1.50
N LYS A 12 12.17 -18.50 -2.44
CA LYS A 12 12.20 -18.19 -3.86
C LYS A 12 11.15 -17.15 -4.25
N LEU A 13 9.92 -17.28 -3.75
CA LEU A 13 8.87 -16.29 -4.00
C LEU A 13 9.25 -14.92 -3.42
N ALA A 14 9.81 -14.88 -2.21
CA ALA A 14 10.26 -13.63 -1.60
C ALA A 14 11.33 -12.95 -2.46
N HIS A 15 12.32 -13.69 -2.96
CA HIS A 15 13.32 -13.15 -3.88
C HIS A 15 12.70 -12.59 -5.15
N GLN A 16 11.75 -13.31 -5.76
CA GLN A 16 11.06 -12.84 -6.96
C GLN A 16 10.28 -11.55 -6.71
N LEU A 17 9.64 -11.40 -5.54
CA LEU A 17 8.93 -10.19 -5.17
C LEU A 17 9.87 -9.01 -4.89
N GLN A 18 11.09 -9.27 -4.39
CA GLN A 18 12.11 -8.24 -4.15
C GLN A 18 12.72 -7.70 -5.44
N GLU A 19 12.70 -8.47 -6.53
CA GLU A 19 13.18 -8.04 -7.85
C GLU A 19 12.18 -7.15 -8.60
N LEU A 20 10.93 -7.09 -8.15
CA LEU A 20 9.91 -6.23 -8.74
C LEU A 20 10.17 -4.77 -8.38
N ASP A 21 9.90 -3.88 -9.34
CA ASP A 21 9.78 -2.46 -9.04
C ASP A 21 8.54 -2.20 -8.15
N VAL A 22 8.48 -1.01 -7.52
CA VAL A 22 7.39 -0.69 -6.58
C VAL A 22 6.01 -0.76 -7.24
N ARG A 23 5.89 -0.32 -8.50
CA ARG A 23 4.59 -0.31 -9.21
C ARG A 23 4.12 -1.74 -9.50
N GLU A 24 5.01 -2.65 -9.88
CA GLU A 24 4.73 -4.07 -10.11
C GLU A 24 4.37 -4.77 -8.80
N LEU A 25 5.14 -4.50 -7.73
CA LEU A 25 4.84 -5.03 -6.41
C LEU A 25 3.44 -4.60 -5.92
N VAL A 26 3.12 -3.30 -6.05
CA VAL A 26 1.80 -2.76 -5.68
C VAL A 26 0.68 -3.43 -6.48
N ASP A 27 0.88 -3.65 -7.78
CA ASP A 27 -0.12 -4.29 -8.62
C ASP A 27 -0.32 -5.79 -8.31
N VAL A 28 0.76 -6.52 -8.00
CA VAL A 28 0.66 -7.90 -7.50
C VAL A 28 -0.11 -7.93 -6.18
N LEU A 29 0.27 -7.10 -5.21
CA LEU A 29 -0.35 -7.06 -3.90
C LEU A 29 -1.82 -6.61 -3.97
N ARG A 30 -2.17 -5.69 -4.86
CA ARG A 30 -3.55 -5.29 -5.13
C ARG A 30 -4.44 -6.48 -5.52
N ARG A 31 -3.91 -7.47 -6.24
CA ARG A 31 -4.65 -8.68 -6.62
C ARG A 31 -4.75 -9.71 -5.50
N VAL A 32 -3.78 -9.72 -4.59
CA VAL A 32 -3.66 -10.72 -3.52
C VAL A 32 -4.37 -10.29 -2.24
N LEU A 33 -4.16 -9.07 -1.77
CA LEU A 33 -4.63 -8.58 -0.47
C LEU A 33 -6.16 -8.61 -0.30
N PRO A 34 -6.99 -8.27 -1.30
CA PRO A 34 -8.45 -8.31 -1.14
C PRO A 34 -8.99 -9.70 -0.78
N ALA A 35 -8.30 -10.78 -1.16
CA ALA A 35 -8.68 -12.15 -0.83
C ALA A 35 -8.62 -12.46 0.68
N TYR A 36 -7.93 -11.62 1.46
CA TYR A 36 -7.82 -11.73 2.91
C TYR A 36 -8.78 -10.79 3.65
N THR A 37 -9.76 -10.22 2.94
CA THR A 37 -10.80 -9.43 3.60
C THR A 37 -11.71 -10.34 4.40
N GLU A 38 -11.82 -10.09 5.70
CA GLU A 38 -12.69 -10.83 6.60
C GLU A 38 -13.84 -9.95 7.05
N THR A 39 -15.05 -10.50 7.06
CA THR A 39 -16.24 -9.83 7.60
C THR A 39 -16.86 -10.72 8.65
N ALA A 40 -16.83 -10.27 9.91
CA ALA A 40 -17.35 -11.00 11.05
C ALA A 40 -17.92 -10.03 12.09
N ASN A 41 -19.08 -10.35 12.66
CA ASN A 41 -19.72 -9.56 13.72
C ASN A 41 -19.92 -8.07 13.38
N GLY A 42 -20.22 -7.75 12.13
CA GLY A 42 -20.36 -6.36 11.66
C GLY A 42 -19.05 -5.59 11.51
N LEU A 43 -17.90 -6.22 11.79
CA LEU A 43 -16.58 -5.68 11.52
C LEU A 43 -16.09 -6.18 10.15
N ARG A 44 -15.37 -5.31 9.45
CA ARG A 44 -14.69 -5.62 8.19
C ARG A 44 -13.19 -5.37 8.37
N ASN A 45 -12.40 -6.43 8.37
CA ASN A 45 -10.95 -6.36 8.45
C ASN A 45 -10.38 -6.47 7.03
N VAL A 46 -9.54 -5.52 6.64
CA VAL A 46 -8.91 -5.47 5.32
C VAL A 46 -7.40 -5.39 5.50
N LEU A 47 -6.65 -6.28 4.84
CA LEU A 47 -5.21 -6.15 4.75
C LEU A 47 -4.84 -5.10 3.71
N VAL A 48 -3.93 -4.20 4.07
CA VAL A 48 -3.48 -3.12 3.21
C VAL A 48 -1.96 -3.07 3.18
N LEU A 49 -1.41 -2.54 2.10
CA LEU A 49 -0.02 -2.11 2.05
C LEU A 49 0.05 -0.68 2.62
N ALA A 50 1.03 -0.41 3.47
CA ALA A 50 1.26 0.90 4.05
C ALA A 50 2.73 1.30 3.94
N GLN A 51 2.98 2.58 3.72
CA GLN A 51 4.29 3.20 3.84
C GLN A 51 4.44 3.75 5.26
N ALA A 52 5.55 3.39 5.91
CA ALA A 52 5.96 3.98 7.18
C ALA A 52 7.07 5.00 6.92
N THR A 53 6.87 6.23 7.37
CA THR A 53 7.89 7.29 7.35
C THR A 53 8.33 7.54 8.77
N VAL A 54 9.63 7.37 9.04
CA VAL A 54 10.21 7.57 10.36
C VAL A 54 10.98 8.89 10.36
N TRP A 55 10.68 9.76 11.34
CA TRP A 55 11.36 11.02 11.52
C TRP A 55 12.10 11.02 12.85
N ASP A 56 13.41 11.24 12.79
CA ASP A 56 14.21 11.51 13.98
C ASP A 56 14.39 13.03 14.11
N THR A 57 13.91 13.57 15.22
CA THR A 57 14.07 14.99 15.54
C THR A 57 14.94 15.12 16.78
N ASP A 58 16.05 15.84 16.64
CA ASP A 58 16.85 16.24 17.81
C ASP A 58 16.08 17.31 18.58
N THR A 59 15.81 17.04 19.85
CA THR A 59 15.19 18.03 20.72
C THR A 59 16.24 19.00 21.27
N PRO A 60 15.84 20.21 21.73
CA PRO A 60 16.76 21.19 22.29
C PRO A 60 17.51 20.71 23.55
N ASP A 61 16.98 19.72 24.25
CA ASP A 61 17.59 19.08 25.42
C ASP A 61 18.51 17.89 25.08
N GLY A 62 18.72 17.61 23.79
CA GLY A 62 19.60 16.55 23.32
C GLY A 62 19.00 15.15 23.47
N THR A 63 17.68 15.04 23.60
CA THR A 63 16.96 13.78 23.48
C THR A 63 16.55 13.57 22.02
N GLN A 64 16.53 12.32 21.58
CA GLN A 64 16.10 11.96 20.22
C GLN A 64 14.63 11.56 20.29
N ASP A 65 13.77 12.32 19.62
CA ASP A 65 12.36 11.98 19.48
C ASP A 65 12.14 11.33 18.12
N THR A 66 11.67 10.09 18.13
CA THR A 66 11.38 9.31 16.92
C THR A 66 9.87 9.24 16.74
N SER A 67 9.38 9.84 15.66
CA SER A 67 7.97 9.74 15.25
C SER A 67 7.82 8.85 14.03
N THR A 68 6.67 8.19 13.89
CA THR A 68 6.36 7.33 12.75
C THR A 68 4.98 7.67 12.20
N ASP A 69 4.95 8.06 10.93
CA ASP A 69 3.73 8.29 10.18
C ASP A 69 3.42 7.10 9.28
N LEU A 70 2.13 6.75 9.18
CA LEU A 70 1.65 5.66 8.33
C LEU A 70 0.69 6.21 7.28
N SER A 71 1.00 5.93 6.01
CA SER A 71 0.13 6.23 4.88
C SER A 71 -0.22 4.97 4.12
N THR A 72 -1.49 4.79 3.79
CA THR A 72 -1.96 3.59 3.08
C THR A 72 -1.70 3.71 1.59
N VAL A 73 -1.12 2.67 0.99
CA VAL A 73 -0.88 2.64 -0.46
C VAL A 73 -2.19 2.38 -1.19
N VAL A 74 -2.57 3.29 -2.08
CA VAL A 74 -3.77 3.15 -2.91
C VAL A 74 -3.48 2.57 -4.28
N TRP A 75 -4.49 1.92 -4.85
CA TRP A 75 -4.39 1.14 -6.08
C TRP A 75 -4.50 2.03 -7.31
N PRO A 76 -3.50 2.07 -8.20
CA PRO A 76 -3.61 2.84 -9.44
C PRO A 76 -4.89 2.50 -10.23
N ASP A 77 -5.54 3.53 -10.77
CA ASP A 77 -6.72 3.36 -11.64
C ASP A 77 -6.30 2.78 -13.00
N ALA A 78 -6.29 1.45 -13.09
CA ALA A 78 -5.91 0.74 -14.30
C ALA A 78 -6.76 1.12 -15.52
N GLY A 79 -8.03 1.51 -15.32
CA GLY A 79 -8.91 1.96 -16.40
C GLY A 79 -8.49 3.30 -16.99
N TYR A 80 -7.95 4.20 -16.16
CA TYR A 80 -7.41 5.48 -16.60
C TYR A 80 -6.01 5.35 -17.23
N TYR A 81 -5.16 4.47 -16.69
CA TYR A 81 -3.79 4.30 -17.16
C TYR A 81 -3.62 3.24 -18.26
N GLY A 82 -4.71 2.62 -18.74
CA GLY A 82 -4.67 1.70 -19.88
C GLY A 82 -3.85 0.44 -19.61
N ASP A 83 -4.11 -0.20 -18.46
CA ASP A 83 -3.34 -1.35 -17.94
C ASP A 83 -1.87 -1.05 -17.61
N HIS A 84 -1.44 0.21 -17.71
CA HIS A 84 -0.13 0.63 -17.23
C HIS A 84 -0.21 0.93 -15.73
N LEU A 85 0.88 0.65 -15.02
CA LEU A 85 0.94 0.75 -13.55
C LEU A 85 1.15 2.19 -13.06
N GLY A 86 0.88 3.19 -13.89
CA GLY A 86 1.25 4.59 -13.65
C GLY A 86 2.74 4.88 -13.93
N PRO A 87 3.19 6.12 -13.70
CA PRO A 87 4.60 6.49 -13.82
C PRO A 87 5.47 5.78 -12.77
N ASP A 88 6.73 5.53 -13.12
CA ASP A 88 7.73 4.99 -12.22
C ASP A 88 8.41 6.13 -11.45
N GLN A 89 7.72 6.63 -10.43
CA GLN A 89 8.17 7.77 -9.61
C GLN A 89 8.16 7.45 -8.10
N GLY A 90 8.05 6.18 -7.71
CA GLY A 90 7.83 5.78 -6.32
C GLY A 90 6.47 6.22 -5.75
N LEU A 91 6.29 6.09 -4.44
CA LEU A 91 5.04 6.44 -3.73
C LEU A 91 5.03 7.92 -3.30
N TRP A 92 5.08 8.82 -4.27
CA TRP A 92 5.26 10.26 -4.01
C TRP A 92 3.97 11.07 -4.02
N GLU A 93 2.91 10.54 -4.63
CA GLU A 93 1.62 11.23 -4.67
C GLU A 93 0.91 10.99 -3.35
N GLU A 94 0.43 12.06 -2.71
CA GLU A 94 -0.17 11.99 -1.37
C GLU A 94 -1.57 12.61 -1.30
N GLY A 95 -2.31 12.27 -0.26
CA GLY A 95 -3.62 12.85 0.00
C GLY A 95 -4.42 12.08 1.05
N SER A 96 -5.73 12.29 1.05
CA SER A 96 -6.66 11.56 1.92
C SER A 96 -7.85 11.01 1.12
N CYS A 97 -8.32 9.82 1.52
CA CYS A 97 -9.53 9.26 0.94
C CYS A 97 -10.76 10.01 1.45
N ARG A 98 -11.47 10.73 0.58
CA ARG A 98 -12.65 11.54 0.96
C ARG A 98 -13.83 10.77 1.53
N SER A 99 -13.83 9.44 1.46
CA SER A 99 -14.93 8.61 1.97
C SER A 99 -14.65 7.99 3.33
N CYS A 100 -13.39 7.73 3.68
CA CYS A 100 -13.03 7.07 4.93
C CYS A 100 -11.86 7.73 5.66
N ASP A 101 -11.49 8.94 5.22
CA ASP A 101 -10.46 9.84 5.78
C ASP A 101 -9.07 9.24 5.98
N LEU A 102 -8.79 8.11 5.34
CA LEU A 102 -7.50 7.44 5.41
C LEU A 102 -6.43 8.30 4.71
N ALA A 103 -5.30 8.54 5.40
CA ALA A 103 -4.10 9.08 4.76
C ALA A 103 -3.57 8.08 3.72
N VAL A 104 -3.31 8.57 2.51
CA VAL A 104 -3.00 7.71 1.37
C VAL A 104 -1.82 8.22 0.57
N VAL A 105 -1.07 7.26 0.02
CA VAL A 105 0.03 7.50 -0.92
C VAL A 105 -0.12 6.62 -2.16
N SER A 106 0.45 7.05 -3.27
CA SER A 106 0.46 6.29 -4.52
C SER A 106 1.63 6.66 -5.41
N ASN A 107 1.88 5.80 -6.38
CA ASN A 107 2.72 6.12 -7.53
C ASN A 107 1.92 6.76 -8.68
N ALA A 108 0.60 6.95 -8.51
CA ALA A 108 -0.28 7.49 -9.53
C ALA A 108 -1.26 8.54 -8.95
N LYS A 109 -1.52 9.59 -9.72
CA LYS A 109 -2.49 10.66 -9.35
C LYS A 109 -3.92 10.19 -9.20
N ARG A 110 -4.29 9.14 -9.93
CA ARG A 110 -5.63 8.55 -9.88
C ARG A 110 -5.54 7.13 -9.38
N ALA A 111 -6.22 6.86 -8.28
CA ALA A 111 -6.17 5.59 -7.62
C ALA A 111 -7.49 5.25 -6.93
N HIS A 112 -7.60 4.06 -6.37
CA HIS A 112 -8.73 3.59 -5.58
C HIS A 112 -8.29 3.22 -4.17
N CYS A 113 -9.06 3.68 -3.19
CA CYS A 113 -8.84 3.33 -1.79
C CYS A 113 -8.98 1.81 -1.60
N PRO A 114 -8.00 1.12 -0.98
CA PRO A 114 -8.07 -0.33 -0.78
C PRO A 114 -9.17 -0.75 0.21
N VAL A 115 -9.61 0.17 1.07
CA VAL A 115 -10.60 -0.10 2.12
C VAL A 115 -12.02 0.10 1.59
N CYS A 116 -12.33 1.30 1.07
CA CYS A 116 -13.68 1.66 0.64
C CYS A 116 -13.92 1.64 -0.87
N GLY A 117 -12.87 1.47 -1.69
CA GLY A 117 -12.97 1.46 -3.15
C GLY A 117 -13.16 2.83 -3.82
N THR A 118 -13.39 3.89 -3.03
CA THR A 118 -13.59 5.25 -3.52
C THR A 118 -12.37 5.72 -4.33
N ALA A 119 -12.65 6.40 -5.44
CA ALA A 119 -11.61 7.03 -6.26
C ALA A 119 -10.90 8.14 -5.47
N CYS A 120 -9.58 8.08 -5.48
CA CYS A 120 -8.67 9.04 -4.87
C CYS A 120 -7.98 9.85 -5.97
N TYR A 121 -7.96 11.16 -5.77
CA TYR A 121 -7.21 12.11 -6.60
C TYR A 121 -6.13 12.71 -5.72
N LEU A 122 -4.88 12.39 -6.04
CA LEU A 122 -3.71 12.71 -5.25
C LEU A 122 -2.91 13.84 -5.89
N THR A 123 -2.05 14.47 -5.08
CA THR A 123 -1.24 15.63 -5.46
C THR A 123 0.23 15.38 -5.30
#